data_AF-A0A8J7B116-F1
#
_entry.id   AF-A0A8J7B116-F1
#
_cell.length_a   1.000
_cell.length_b   1.000
_cell.length_c   1.000
_cell.angle_alpha   90.00
_cell.angle_beta   90.00
_cell.angle_gamma   90.00
#
_symmetry.space_group_name_H-M   'P 1'
#
loop_
_entity.id
_entity.type
_entity.pdbx_description
1 polymer ?
#
loop_
_entity_poly.entity_id
_entity_poly.type
_entity_poly.pdbx_seq_one_letter_code
_entity_poly.pdbx_strand_id
1 'polypeptide(L)'
;MARFMTRRYVAVTWAEALRLAALDQTPRSEIRQAEEVQLLHREEWWAWWSDEQLTTAIGLPESLCPETLSPDAVSLISEVWESFSPAPRCGWETLARVKAVLRRANWSHPQGSVPDRRAVTELLIVKFTDDSEGVLQCWRRALGEGYECHIERLQSDD
;
A
#
# COMPACT_ATOMS: atom_id res chain seq x y z
N MET A 1 19.90 -6.27 -2.35
CA MET A 1 19.35 -7.60 -1.99
C MET A 1 18.56 -8.11 -3.20
N ALA A 2 18.08 -9.36 -3.22
CA ALA A 2 17.17 -9.83 -4.27
C ALA A 2 15.77 -10.04 -3.67
N ARG A 3 14.73 -9.88 -4.49
CA ARG A 3 13.35 -10.27 -4.19
C ARG A 3 12.92 -11.35 -5.17
N PHE A 4 12.39 -12.45 -4.65
CA PHE A 4 11.81 -13.53 -5.42
C PHE A 4 10.33 -13.63 -5.08
N MET A 5 9.49 -13.73 -6.11
CA MET A 5 8.04 -13.78 -5.96
C MET A 5 7.50 -15.06 -6.56
N THR A 6 6.75 -15.78 -5.72
CA THR A 6 5.92 -16.92 -6.11
C THR A 6 4.47 -16.45 -6.27
N ARG A 7 3.52 -17.36 -6.46
CA ARG A 7 2.10 -16.99 -6.55
C ARG A 7 1.55 -16.39 -5.25
N ARG A 8 2.08 -16.80 -4.09
CA ARG A 8 1.57 -16.43 -2.77
C ARG A 8 2.60 -15.88 -1.81
N TYR A 9 3.89 -16.10 -2.07
CA TYR A 9 4.96 -15.78 -1.14
C TYR A 9 6.06 -14.92 -1.76
N VAL A 10 6.80 -14.23 -0.88
CA VAL A 10 8.00 -13.46 -1.22
C VAL A 10 9.19 -13.99 -0.43
N ALA A 11 10.34 -14.10 -1.09
CA ALA A 11 11.60 -14.54 -0.49
C ALA A 11 12.74 -13.60 -0.85
N VAL A 12 13.80 -13.61 -0.02
CA VAL A 12 15.03 -12.83 -0.24
C VAL A 12 16.23 -13.69 -0.67
N THR A 13 16.04 -15.01 -0.76
CA THR A 13 17.03 -15.95 -1.30
C THR A 13 16.37 -16.91 -2.27
N TRP A 14 17.13 -17.38 -3.26
CA TRP A 14 16.64 -18.35 -4.24
C TRP A 14 16.26 -19.70 -3.61
N ALA A 15 17.05 -20.17 -2.64
CA ALA A 15 16.76 -21.43 -1.94
C ALA A 15 15.41 -21.38 -1.22
N GLU A 16 15.13 -20.25 -0.56
CA GLU A 16 13.85 -20.04 0.12
C GLU A 16 12.70 -19.86 -0.87
N ALA A 17 12.94 -19.17 -1.99
CA ALA A 17 11.96 -19.06 -3.07
C ALA A 17 11.54 -20.43 -3.61
N LEU A 18 12.49 -21.36 -3.81
CA LEU A 18 12.18 -22.74 -4.22
C LEU A 18 11.37 -23.50 -3.17
N ARG A 19 11.69 -23.33 -1.88
CA ARG A 19 10.95 -23.96 -0.78
C ARG A 19 9.50 -23.48 -0.75
N LEU A 20 9.29 -22.16 -0.84
CA LEU A 20 7.96 -21.54 -0.83
C LEU A 20 7.17 -21.84 -2.12
N ALA A 21 7.85 -21.88 -3.27
CA ALA A 21 7.26 -22.27 -4.54
C ALA A 21 6.71 -23.70 -4.53
N ALA A 22 7.38 -24.62 -3.81
CA ALA A 22 6.86 -25.97 -3.62
C ALA A 22 5.55 -25.99 -2.78
N LEU A 23 5.36 -25.03 -1.88
CA LEU A 23 4.16 -24.93 -1.03
C LEU A 23 2.95 -24.39 -1.79
N ASP A 24 3.12 -23.37 -2.63
CA ASP A 24 2.03 -22.81 -3.45
C ASP A 24 2.00 -23.34 -4.89
N GLN A 25 2.79 -24.37 -5.16
CA GLN A 25 2.89 -25.07 -6.45
C GLN A 25 3.31 -24.15 -7.60
N THR A 26 4.04 -23.06 -7.34
CA THR A 26 4.64 -22.21 -8.37
C THR A 26 5.74 -22.98 -9.11
N PRO A 27 5.65 -23.17 -10.44
CA PRO A 27 6.73 -23.74 -11.23
C PRO A 27 8.00 -22.90 -11.12
N ARG A 28 9.17 -23.55 -11.10
CA ARG A 28 10.47 -22.86 -10.99
C ARG A 28 10.66 -21.77 -12.06
N SER A 29 10.17 -22.00 -13.27
CA SER A 29 10.23 -21.04 -14.39
C SER A 29 9.31 -19.84 -14.25
N GLU A 30 8.33 -19.88 -13.33
CA GLU A 30 7.38 -18.80 -13.07
C GLU A 30 7.78 -17.95 -11.85
N ILE A 31 8.81 -18.33 -11.10
CA ILE A 31 9.32 -17.52 -10.00
C ILE A 31 9.90 -16.24 -10.59
N ARG A 32 9.28 -15.10 -10.26
CA ARG A 32 9.75 -13.79 -10.70
C ARG A 32 10.89 -13.35 -9.80
N GLN A 33 11.88 -12.69 -10.38
CA GLN A 33 13.06 -12.20 -9.67
C GLN A 33 13.27 -10.72 -9.96
N ALA A 34 13.53 -9.95 -8.91
CA ALA A 34 14.06 -8.60 -8.99
C ALA A 34 15.41 -8.58 -8.27
N GLU A 35 16.47 -8.25 -9.00
CA GLU A 35 17.82 -8.09 -8.45
C GLU A 35 18.03 -6.65 -7.98
N GLU A 36 18.99 -6.45 -7.08
CA GLU A 36 19.41 -5.13 -6.59
C GLU A 36 18.32 -4.31 -5.87
N VAL A 37 17.21 -4.92 -5.47
CA VAL A 37 16.17 -4.28 -4.66
C VAL A 37 16.44 -4.39 -3.16
N GLN A 38 15.98 -3.41 -2.39
CA GLN A 38 16.07 -3.35 -0.94
C GLN A 38 14.67 -3.40 -0.34
N LEU A 39 14.51 -4.14 0.75
CA LEU A 39 13.31 -4.06 1.59
C LEU A 39 13.43 -2.78 2.41
N LEU A 40 12.48 -1.87 2.24
CA LEU A 40 12.47 -0.57 2.91
C LEU A 40 11.55 -0.58 4.12
N HIS A 41 10.42 -1.29 4.03
CA HIS A 41 9.49 -1.42 5.13
C HIS A 41 8.76 -2.75 5.10
N ARG A 42 8.40 -3.28 6.26
CA ARG A 42 7.61 -4.51 6.39
C ARG A 42 6.59 -4.37 7.52
N GLU A 43 5.35 -4.66 7.18
CA GLU A 43 4.28 -4.97 8.13
C GLU A 43 3.99 -6.47 8.13
N GLU A 44 3.03 -6.90 8.95
CA GLU A 44 2.61 -8.31 9.03
C GLU A 44 2.22 -8.88 7.65
N TRP A 45 1.47 -8.11 6.86
CA TRP A 45 0.82 -8.59 5.64
C TRP A 45 1.42 -8.05 4.33
N TRP A 46 2.16 -6.94 4.38
CA TRP A 46 2.72 -6.29 3.20
C TRP A 46 4.15 -5.80 3.41
N ALA A 47 4.88 -5.65 2.32
CA ALA A 47 6.26 -5.18 2.29
C ALA A 47 6.48 -4.16 1.18
N TRP A 48 7.21 -3.10 1.50
CA TRP A 48 7.58 -2.03 0.57
C TRP A 48 9.06 -2.13 0.18
N TRP A 49 9.32 -1.95 -1.11
CA TRP A 49 10.62 -2.18 -1.72
C TRP A 49 11.14 -0.95 -2.45
N SER A 50 12.47 -0.88 -2.63
CA SER A 50 13.14 0.25 -3.26
C SER A 50 12.84 0.43 -4.76
N ASP A 51 12.23 -0.56 -5.41
CA ASP A 51 11.72 -0.48 -6.78
C ASP A 51 10.26 -0.01 -6.86
N GLU A 52 9.78 0.64 -5.80
CA GLU A 52 8.43 1.20 -5.69
C GLU A 52 7.31 0.17 -5.82
N GLN A 53 7.61 -1.09 -5.50
CA GLN A 53 6.63 -2.17 -5.48
C GLN A 53 6.15 -2.47 -4.06
N LEU A 54 4.84 -2.65 -3.93
CA LEU A 54 4.21 -3.21 -2.74
C LEU A 54 3.92 -4.70 -3.00
N THR A 55 4.36 -5.57 -2.09
CA THR A 55 4.10 -7.01 -2.17
C THR A 55 3.46 -7.50 -0.89
N THR A 56 2.92 -8.73 -0.90
CA THR A 56 2.68 -9.42 0.37
C THR A 56 3.99 -9.62 1.14
N ALA A 57 3.92 -9.65 2.47
CA ALA A 57 5.07 -9.97 3.33
C ALA A 57 5.16 -11.46 3.68
N ILE A 58 4.21 -12.30 3.24
CA ILE A 58 4.18 -13.71 3.60
C ILE A 58 5.40 -14.42 2.99
N GLY A 59 6.18 -15.09 3.85
CA GLY A 59 7.43 -15.77 3.47
C GLY A 59 8.70 -14.96 3.77
N LEU A 60 8.58 -13.67 4.08
CA LEU A 60 9.72 -12.87 4.53
C LEU A 60 10.13 -13.28 5.95
N PRO A 61 11.45 -13.42 6.23
CA PRO A 61 11.94 -13.69 7.58
C PRO A 61 11.54 -12.59 8.57
N GLU A 62 11.09 -12.99 9.76
CA GLU A 62 10.72 -12.05 10.83
C GLU A 62 11.87 -11.16 11.28
N SER A 63 13.12 -11.58 11.08
CA SER A 63 14.30 -10.78 11.39
C SER A 63 14.48 -9.57 10.45
N LEU A 64 13.76 -9.50 9.33
CA LEU A 64 13.83 -8.38 8.38
C LEU A 64 12.73 -7.36 8.69
N CYS A 65 13.00 -6.45 9.62
CA CYS A 65 12.07 -5.38 10.00
C CYS A 65 12.68 -3.99 9.81
N PRO A 66 12.97 -3.55 8.57
CA PRO A 66 13.28 -2.16 8.33
C PRO A 66 12.02 -1.30 8.50
N GLU A 67 12.16 -0.09 9.04
CA GLU A 67 11.05 0.81 9.37
C GLU A 67 11.27 2.20 8.74
N THR A 68 11.40 2.29 7.41
CA THR A 68 11.72 3.58 6.77
C THR A 68 10.51 4.46 6.46
N LEU A 69 9.30 3.88 6.38
CA LEU A 69 8.07 4.65 6.11
C LEU A 69 7.59 5.36 7.37
N SER A 70 6.92 6.50 7.18
CA SER A 70 6.28 7.21 8.29
C SER A 70 5.07 6.41 8.82
N PRO A 71 4.70 6.55 10.11
CA PRO A 71 3.50 5.92 10.65
C PRO A 71 2.22 6.27 9.87
N ASP A 72 2.14 7.49 9.35
CA ASP A 72 1.00 7.92 8.53
C ASP A 72 0.99 7.24 7.15
N ALA A 73 2.15 7.07 6.51
CA ALA A 73 2.24 6.30 5.27
C ALA A 73 1.83 4.84 5.49
N VAL A 74 2.30 4.21 6.57
CA VAL A 74 1.93 2.85 6.97
C VAL A 74 0.42 2.75 7.16
N SER A 75 -0.18 3.68 7.90
CA SER A 75 -1.63 3.71 8.16
C SER A 75 -2.44 3.78 6.86
N LEU A 76 -2.06 4.66 5.94
CA LEU A 76 -2.76 4.83 4.66
C LEU A 76 -2.58 3.62 3.73
N ILE A 77 -1.38 3.04 3.67
CA ILE A 77 -1.11 1.84 2.86
C ILE A 77 -1.93 0.66 3.40
N SER A 78 -1.93 0.44 4.72
CA SER A 78 -2.69 -0.65 5.35
C SER A 78 -4.20 -0.48 5.13
N GLU A 79 -4.75 0.74 5.24
CA GLU A 79 -6.17 1.00 4.93
C GLU A 79 -6.55 0.57 3.51
N VAL A 80 -5.69 0.79 2.51
CA VAL A 80 -5.98 0.38 1.14
C VAL A 80 -5.73 -1.11 0.94
N TRP A 81 -4.62 -1.63 1.49
CA TRP A 81 -4.22 -3.04 1.35
C TRP A 81 -5.22 -4.02 1.96
N GLU A 82 -5.80 -3.68 3.11
CA GLU A 82 -6.78 -4.51 3.82
C GLU A 82 -8.20 -4.37 3.27
N SER A 83 -8.43 -3.38 2.41
CA SER A 83 -9.72 -3.18 1.74
C SER A 83 -9.87 -4.08 0.50
N PHE A 84 -11.07 -4.13 -0.07
CA PHE A 84 -11.31 -4.81 -1.35
C PHE A 84 -10.86 -4.01 -2.58
N SER A 85 -10.08 -2.94 -2.37
CA SER A 85 -9.48 -2.18 -3.45
C SER A 85 -8.21 -2.85 -3.97
N PRO A 86 -8.02 -2.94 -5.30
CA PRO A 86 -6.81 -3.54 -5.85
C PRO A 86 -5.54 -2.69 -5.63
N ALA A 87 -5.68 -1.36 -5.66
CA ALA A 87 -4.60 -0.40 -5.47
C ALA A 87 -5.18 1.02 -5.20
N PRO A 88 -4.40 1.94 -4.60
CA PRO A 88 -4.78 3.34 -4.54
C PRO A 88 -4.66 3.97 -5.93
N ARG A 89 -5.59 4.87 -6.27
CA ARG A 89 -5.57 5.57 -7.57
C ARG A 89 -4.39 6.50 -7.74
N CYS A 90 -3.86 7.02 -6.62
CA CYS A 90 -2.65 7.83 -6.62
C CYS A 90 -1.33 7.01 -6.71
N GLY A 91 -1.40 5.67 -6.75
CA GLY A 91 -0.22 4.81 -6.74
C GLY A 91 0.35 4.59 -5.34
N TRP A 92 0.96 3.42 -5.12
CA TRP A 92 1.59 3.08 -3.84
C TRP A 92 2.77 4.00 -3.54
N GLU A 93 3.51 4.43 -4.57
CA GLU A 93 4.64 5.34 -4.41
C GLU A 93 4.22 6.70 -3.84
N THR A 94 3.01 7.15 -4.12
CA THR A 94 2.48 8.40 -3.54
C THR A 94 2.19 8.25 -2.05
N LEU A 95 1.59 7.13 -1.65
CA LEU A 95 1.32 6.85 -0.23
C LEU A 95 2.62 6.64 0.56
N ALA A 96 3.58 5.91 0.00
CA ALA A 96 4.89 5.66 0.62
C ALA A 96 5.70 6.96 0.84
N ARG A 97 5.45 8.00 0.04
CA ARG A 97 6.07 9.33 0.19
C ARG A 97 5.37 10.23 1.22
N VAL A 98 4.27 9.82 1.83
CA VAL A 98 3.64 10.60 2.90
C VAL A 98 4.56 10.62 4.12
N LYS A 99 4.96 11.81 4.54
CA LYS A 99 5.75 12.06 5.75
C LYS A 99 4.86 12.27 6.97
N ALA A 100 3.75 12.98 6.78
CA ALA A 100 2.75 13.21 7.81
C ALA A 100 1.38 13.59 7.22
N VAL A 101 0.29 13.22 7.89
CA VAL A 101 -1.05 13.78 7.68
C VAL A 101 -1.23 14.97 8.61
N LEU A 102 -1.22 16.18 8.04
CA LEU A 102 -1.33 17.44 8.79
C LEU A 102 -2.77 17.71 9.25
N ARG A 103 -3.75 17.32 8.42
CA ARG A 103 -5.17 17.50 8.72
C ARG A 103 -6.01 16.43 8.04
N ARG A 104 -7.02 15.94 8.76
CA ARG A 104 -8.09 15.07 8.25
C ARG A 104 -9.43 15.76 8.45
N ALA A 105 -10.23 15.86 7.38
CA ALA A 105 -11.55 16.49 7.43
C ALA A 105 -12.57 15.68 6.63
N ASN A 106 -13.73 15.42 7.22
CA ASN A 106 -14.85 14.83 6.50
C ASN A 106 -15.30 15.79 5.39
N TRP A 107 -15.46 15.26 4.18
CA TRP A 107 -16.02 16.01 3.07
C TRP A 107 -17.53 15.85 3.05
N SER A 108 -18.23 16.94 3.33
CA SER A 108 -19.68 17.00 3.22
C SER A 108 -20.06 17.16 1.75
N HIS A 109 -20.88 16.24 1.24
CA HIS A 109 -21.44 16.32 -0.11
C HIS A 109 -22.11 17.68 -0.37
N PRO A 110 -22.00 18.26 -1.58
CA PRO A 110 -22.70 19.48 -1.95
C PRO A 110 -24.21 19.35 -1.73
N GLN A 111 -24.86 20.42 -1.26
CA GLN A 111 -26.30 20.45 -1.05
C GLN A 111 -27.05 20.00 -2.33
N GLY A 112 -27.93 19.01 -2.21
CA GLY A 112 -28.73 18.47 -3.31
C GLY A 112 -28.23 17.16 -3.92
N SER A 113 -27.04 16.69 -3.55
CA SER A 113 -26.60 15.33 -3.90
C SER A 113 -27.10 14.33 -2.85
N VAL A 114 -27.68 13.21 -3.29
CA VAL A 114 -28.06 12.12 -2.39
C VAL A 114 -26.75 11.47 -1.93
N PRO A 115 -26.34 11.61 -0.65
CA PRO A 115 -25.13 10.94 -0.20
C PRO A 115 -25.33 9.44 -0.36
N ASP A 116 -24.37 8.75 -0.97
CA ASP A 116 -24.29 7.31 -0.76
C ASP A 116 -24.02 7.14 0.73
N ARG A 117 -25.05 6.76 1.49
CA ARG A 117 -24.98 6.64 2.97
C ARG A 117 -23.94 5.61 3.42
N ARG A 118 -23.41 4.81 2.49
CA ARG A 118 -22.36 3.81 2.74
C ARG A 118 -20.96 4.34 2.46
N ALA A 119 -20.83 5.53 1.87
CA ALA A 119 -19.56 6.13 1.51
C ALA A 119 -19.20 7.27 2.48
N VAL A 120 -17.96 7.24 2.99
CA VAL A 120 -17.34 8.34 3.74
C VAL A 120 -16.21 8.87 2.89
N THR A 121 -16.24 10.17 2.60
CA THR A 121 -15.13 10.86 1.94
C THR A 121 -14.42 11.76 2.93
N GLU A 122 -13.10 11.68 2.98
CA GLU A 122 -12.22 12.56 3.74
C GLU A 122 -11.25 13.28 2.81
N LEU A 123 -10.94 14.52 3.16
CA LEU A 123 -9.80 15.25 2.62
C LEU A 123 -8.66 15.20 3.63
N LEU A 124 -7.50 14.76 3.16
CA LEU A 124 -6.27 14.67 3.91
C LEU A 124 -5.30 15.73 3.37
N ILE A 125 -4.92 16.70 4.19
CA ILE A 125 -3.78 17.56 3.89
C ILE A 125 -2.54 16.80 4.39
N VAL A 126 -1.63 16.49 3.49
CA VAL A 126 -0.43 15.70 3.78
C VAL A 126 0.82 16.50 3.47
N LYS A 127 1.88 16.19 4.20
CA LYS A 127 3.25 16.58 3.88
C LYS A 127 3.98 15.38 3.32
N PHE A 128 4.66 15.54 2.19
CA PHE A 128 5.48 14.50 1.57
C PHE A 128 6.93 14.52 2.10
N THR A 129 7.72 13.49 1.76
CA THR A 129 9.11 13.35 2.18
C THR A 129 10.04 14.42 1.61
N ASP A 130 9.68 15.05 0.48
CA ASP A 130 10.36 16.21 -0.10
C ASP A 130 9.93 17.55 0.52
N ASP A 131 9.19 17.49 1.63
CA ASP A 131 8.59 18.60 2.37
C ASP A 131 7.51 19.40 1.61
N SER A 132 7.10 18.97 0.41
CA SER A 132 5.93 19.54 -0.28
C SER A 132 4.62 19.15 0.43
N GLU A 133 3.60 19.99 0.29
CA GLU A 133 2.25 19.68 0.76
C GLU A 133 1.35 19.25 -0.41
N GLY A 134 0.35 18.42 -0.11
CA GLY A 134 -0.67 18.06 -1.07
C GLY A 134 -1.97 17.64 -0.41
N VAL A 135 -2.99 17.45 -1.25
CA VAL A 135 -4.32 17.02 -0.81
C VAL A 135 -4.60 15.64 -1.38
N LEU A 136 -4.86 14.68 -0.49
CA LEU A 136 -5.38 13.36 -0.85
C LEU A 136 -6.87 13.31 -0.49
N GLN A 137 -7.66 12.71 -1.37
CA GLN A 137 -9.03 12.33 -1.06
C GLN A 137 -9.05 10.84 -0.73
N CYS A 138 -9.56 10.50 0.46
CA CYS A 138 -9.82 9.13 0.87
C CYS A 138 -11.32 8.87 0.81
N TRP A 139 -11.72 7.87 0.06
CA TRP A 139 -13.10 7.40 -0.04
C TRP A 139 -13.18 5.99 0.54
N ARG A 140 -14.10 5.77 1.48
CA ARG A 140 -14.35 4.46 2.09
C ARG A 140 -15.80 4.07 1.91
N ARG A 141 -16.05 2.82 1.50
CA ARG A 141 -17.41 2.29 1.36
C ARG A 141 -17.58 0.98 2.09
N ALA A 142 -18.58 0.91 2.97
CA ALA A 142 -18.93 -0.34 3.64
C ALA A 142 -19.61 -1.33 2.67
N LEU A 143 -19.14 -2.57 2.69
CA LEU A 143 -19.66 -3.72 1.95
C LEU A 143 -20.15 -4.79 2.94
N GLY A 144 -20.87 -5.80 2.45
CA GLY A 144 -21.49 -6.80 3.33
C GLY A 144 -20.52 -7.53 4.26
N GLU A 145 -19.34 -7.90 3.76
CA GLU A 145 -18.30 -8.62 4.51
C GLU A 145 -16.94 -7.87 4.54
N GLY A 146 -16.96 -6.53 4.38
CA GLY A 146 -15.71 -5.76 4.35
C GLY A 146 -15.92 -4.31 3.94
N TYR A 147 -14.89 -3.69 3.37
CA TYR A 147 -14.96 -2.32 2.88
C TYR A 147 -14.06 -2.12 1.66
N GLU A 148 -14.38 -1.11 0.86
CA GLU A 148 -13.48 -0.57 -0.17
C GLU A 148 -12.85 0.72 0.36
N CYS A 149 -11.57 0.93 0.06
CA CYS A 149 -10.85 2.17 0.35
C CYS A 149 -10.11 2.65 -0.91
N HIS A 150 -10.44 3.83 -1.41
CA HIS A 150 -9.75 4.44 -2.53
C HIS A 150 -9.11 5.74 -2.09
N ILE A 151 -7.81 5.89 -2.35
CA ILE A 151 -7.08 7.13 -2.13
C ILE A 151 -6.62 7.68 -3.47
N GLU A 152 -6.98 8.92 -3.75
CA GLU A 152 -6.55 9.67 -4.93
C GLU A 152 -5.94 11.02 -4.54
N ARG A 153 -5.08 11.55 -5.41
CA ARG A 153 -4.47 12.87 -5.23
C ARG A 153 -5.33 13.89 -5.97
N LEU A 154 -5.80 14.91 -5.26
CA LEU A 154 -6.46 16.03 -5.92
C LEU A 154 -5.37 16.89 -6.55
N GLN A 155 -5.49 17.16 -7.86
CA GLN A 155 -4.66 18.17 -8.49
C GLN A 155 -5.10 19.53 -7.92
N SER A 156 -4.13 20.33 -7.49
CA SER A 156 -4.37 21.76 -7.33
C SER A 156 -4.63 22.29 -8.74
N ASP A 157 -5.85 22.74 -9.02
CA ASP A 157 -6.09 23.62 -10.15
C ASP A 157 -5.32 24.92 -9.83
N ASP A 158 -4.18 25.12 -10.48
CA ASP A 158 -3.47 26.40 -10.50
C ASP A 158 -4.26 27.45 -11.32
#